data_AF-A0A536A2S2-F1
#
_entry.id   AF-A0A536A2S2-F1
#
_cell.length_a   1.000
_cell.length_b   1.000
_cell.length_c   1.000
_cell.angle_alpha   90.00
_cell.angle_beta   90.00
_cell.angle_gamma   90.00
#
_symmetry.space_group_name_H-M   'P 1'
#
loop_
_entity.id
_entity.type
_entity.pdbx_description
1 polymer ?
#
loop_
_entity_poly.entity_id
_entity_poly.type
_entity_poly.pdbx_seq_one_letter_code
_entity_poly.pdbx_strand_id
1 'polypeptide(L)'
;MITRIDDLLDRVTMYRLVLYVLIGFIAMATVLSFLTLLPFSPLSLLLSTLFLVMMCWAANSLLAYIFVVPTNVESTYITALILTLIINPAQSPNDFLFLGWAAILATSSKYILSLNNKHLFNPAAIAVVITSFALGESASWWVGTASMLPVVLLGGMLLVRKLRQGEMIALFVMASLVTVGVVSLLQRLSLTKELQQLLGASPLFFLATIMLTEPLTAPPTQKLKRIYAVMTGILFIPQMHLGPIYSTPELALVIGNLYSYMVSPKQKVVLKLKRKGRISSDMMNFVFKPSHRLAFEPGQYMELTLAHAKPDSRGNRRFFTIASSPTEDDLHLGVRFYANSSSFKKALYR
;
A
#
# COMPACT_ATOMS: atom_id res chain seq x y z
N MET A 1 -2.09 18.34 21.38
CA MET A 1 -2.02 18.45 19.90
C MET A 1 -1.96 17.09 19.22
N ILE A 2 -1.08 16.18 19.66
CA ILE A 2 -0.96 14.81 19.12
C ILE A 2 -2.27 14.01 19.23
N THR A 3 -2.97 14.08 20.37
CA THR A 3 -4.27 13.42 20.56
C THR A 3 -5.34 13.87 19.57
N ARG A 4 -5.40 15.16 19.22
CA ARG A 4 -6.36 15.68 18.23
C ARG A 4 -6.07 15.19 16.81
N ILE A 5 -4.79 15.05 16.46
CA ILE A 5 -4.38 14.49 15.16
C ILE A 5 -4.76 13.02 15.11
N ASP A 6 -4.48 12.27 16.17
CA ASP A 6 -4.88 10.86 16.27
C ASP A 6 -6.40 10.69 16.16
N ASP A 7 -7.18 11.52 16.86
CA ASP A 7 -8.65 11.51 16.80
C ASP A 7 -9.18 11.81 15.39
N LEU A 8 -8.54 12.72 14.66
CA LEU A 8 -8.91 13.07 13.29
C LEU A 8 -8.55 11.94 12.32
N LEU A 9 -7.33 11.40 12.43
CA LEU A 9 -6.87 10.29 11.63
C LEU A 9 -7.73 9.05 11.87
N ASP A 10 -8.14 8.77 13.11
CA ASP A 10 -8.96 7.61 13.47
C ASP A 10 -10.38 7.63 12.90
N ARG A 11 -10.88 8.81 12.51
CA ARG A 11 -12.17 8.94 11.80
C ARG A 11 -12.09 8.56 10.32
N VAL A 12 -10.90 8.61 9.73
CA VAL A 12 -10.68 8.34 8.30
C VAL A 12 -10.14 6.92 8.11
N THR A 13 -10.66 6.21 7.11
CA THR A 13 -10.12 4.88 6.75
C THR A 13 -8.71 5.02 6.18
N MET A 14 -7.91 3.96 6.28
CA MET A 14 -6.54 3.97 5.75
C MET A 14 -6.51 4.29 4.25
N TYR A 15 -7.34 3.63 3.44
CA TYR A 15 -7.40 3.86 1.99
C TYR A 15 -7.77 5.30 1.66
N ARG A 16 -8.74 5.90 2.35
CA ARG A 16 -9.09 7.32 2.14
C ARG A 16 -7.96 8.25 2.48
N LEU A 17 -7.26 8.01 3.59
CA LEU A 17 -6.13 8.85 3.97
C LEU A 17 -5.03 8.78 2.91
N VAL A 18 -4.68 7.58 2.45
CA VAL A 18 -3.71 7.41 1.35
C VAL A 18 -4.18 8.14 0.09
N LEU A 19 -5.45 7.96 -0.30
CA LEU A 19 -6.03 8.65 -1.45
C LEU A 19 -5.94 10.18 -1.33
N TYR A 20 -6.31 10.75 -0.18
CA TYR A 20 -6.22 12.20 0.05
C TYR A 20 -4.78 12.71 0.06
N VAL A 21 -3.84 11.95 0.64
CA VAL A 21 -2.42 12.29 0.60
C VAL A 21 -1.90 12.30 -0.84
N LEU A 22 -2.23 11.30 -1.64
CA LEU A 22 -1.82 11.22 -3.05
C LEU A 22 -2.46 12.32 -3.91
N ILE A 23 -3.74 12.66 -3.68
CA ILE A 23 -4.38 13.82 -4.32
C ILE A 23 -3.64 15.10 -3.94
N GLY A 24 -3.28 15.26 -2.66
CA GLY A 24 -2.47 16.39 -2.19
C GLY A 24 -1.10 16.47 -2.86
N PHE A 25 -0.45 15.32 -3.10
CA PHE A 25 0.83 15.25 -3.83
C PHE A 25 0.67 15.71 -5.27
N ILE A 26 -0.37 15.25 -5.98
CA ILE A 26 -0.64 15.70 -7.36
C ILE A 26 -0.95 17.19 -7.39
N ALA A 27 -1.82 17.69 -6.50
CA ALA A 27 -2.17 19.11 -6.46
C ALA A 27 -0.93 19.99 -6.22
N MET A 28 -0.07 19.59 -5.30
CA MET A 28 1.17 20.32 -5.04
C MET A 28 2.17 20.18 -6.19
N ALA A 29 2.28 19.00 -6.81
CA ALA A 29 3.10 18.82 -8.01
C ALA A 29 2.62 19.71 -9.16
N THR A 30 1.31 19.90 -9.34
CA THR A 30 0.75 20.85 -10.32
C THR A 30 1.19 22.28 -10.02
N VAL A 31 1.18 22.72 -8.76
CA VAL A 31 1.66 24.03 -8.34
C VAL A 31 3.17 24.18 -8.59
N LEU A 32 3.97 23.21 -8.17
CA LEU A 32 5.43 23.24 -8.35
C LEU A 32 5.83 23.21 -9.83
N SER A 33 5.10 22.45 -10.65
CA SER A 33 5.25 22.42 -12.10
C SER A 33 4.90 23.77 -12.74
N PHE A 34 3.87 24.46 -12.25
CA PHE A 34 3.52 25.81 -12.72
C PHE A 34 4.61 26.82 -12.38
N LEU A 35 5.25 26.66 -11.21
CA LEU A 35 6.42 27.43 -10.78
C LEU A 35 7.73 26.99 -11.45
N THR A 36 7.69 26.08 -12.43
CA THR A 36 8.86 25.54 -13.16
C THR A 36 9.89 24.81 -12.28
N LEU A 37 9.49 24.37 -11.09
CA LEU A 37 10.32 23.59 -10.16
C LEU A 37 10.31 22.08 -10.47
N LEU A 38 9.54 21.66 -11.48
CA LEU A 38 9.47 20.31 -12.02
C LEU A 38 9.65 20.35 -13.55
N PRO A 39 10.23 19.31 -14.17
CA PRO A 39 10.66 19.34 -15.57
C PRO A 39 9.54 19.13 -16.61
N PHE A 40 8.27 19.23 -16.20
CA PHE A 40 7.10 19.00 -17.04
C PHE A 40 6.04 20.07 -16.80
N SER A 41 5.10 20.23 -17.74
CA SER A 41 4.03 21.21 -17.62
C SER A 41 2.89 20.74 -16.71
N PRO A 42 2.16 21.67 -16.06
CA PRO A 42 1.00 21.32 -15.23
C PRO A 42 -0.08 20.58 -16.02
N LEU A 43 -0.28 20.98 -17.28
CA LEU A 43 -1.26 20.38 -18.16
C LEU A 43 -0.90 18.93 -18.50
N SER A 44 0.37 18.65 -18.84
CA SER A 44 0.81 17.27 -19.10
C SER A 44 0.61 16.37 -17.88
N LEU A 45 0.86 16.87 -16.67
CA LEU A 45 0.63 16.13 -15.43
C LEU A 45 -0.86 15.80 -15.24
N LEU A 46 -1.74 16.81 -15.37
CA LEU A 46 -3.18 16.62 -15.18
C LEU A 46 -3.81 15.72 -16.24
N LEU A 47 -3.41 15.85 -17.51
CA LEU A 47 -3.86 14.97 -18.59
C LEU A 47 -3.41 13.52 -18.38
N SER A 48 -2.14 13.31 -17.99
CA SER A 48 -1.62 11.98 -17.67
C SER A 48 -2.33 11.37 -16.47
N THR A 49 -2.60 12.18 -15.44
CA THR A 49 -3.37 11.76 -14.25
C THR A 49 -4.77 11.31 -14.64
N LEU A 50 -5.48 12.13 -15.42
CA LEU A 50 -6.83 11.84 -15.89
C LEU A 50 -6.84 10.54 -16.72
N PHE A 51 -5.89 10.41 -17.65
CA PHE A 51 -5.75 9.23 -18.48
C PHE A 51 -5.53 7.96 -17.66
N LEU A 52 -4.58 7.96 -16.70
CA LEU A 52 -4.32 6.83 -15.82
C LEU A 52 -5.53 6.47 -14.95
N VAL A 53 -6.23 7.47 -14.41
CA VAL A 53 -7.45 7.25 -13.62
C VAL A 53 -8.53 6.59 -14.47
N MET A 54 -8.76 7.07 -15.69
CA MET A 54 -9.75 6.52 -16.62
C MET A 54 -9.38 5.09 -17.03
N MET A 55 -8.12 4.84 -17.36
CA MET A 55 -7.64 3.51 -17.77
C MET A 55 -7.71 2.49 -16.62
N CYS A 56 -7.23 2.83 -15.42
CA CYS A 56 -7.36 1.96 -14.25
C CYS A 56 -8.83 1.71 -13.89
N TRP A 57 -9.69 2.73 -13.96
CA TRP A 57 -11.11 2.58 -13.70
C TRP A 57 -11.80 1.67 -14.72
N ALA A 58 -11.56 1.88 -16.01
CA ALA A 58 -12.13 1.08 -17.09
C ALA A 58 -11.67 -0.37 -17.00
N ALA A 59 -10.36 -0.61 -16.87
CA ALA A 59 -9.79 -1.94 -16.72
C ALA A 59 -10.33 -2.65 -15.46
N ASN A 60 -10.43 -1.94 -14.34
CA ASN A 60 -10.91 -2.53 -13.09
C ASN A 60 -12.40 -2.88 -13.19
N SER A 61 -13.21 -2.02 -13.82
CA SER A 61 -14.64 -2.27 -14.01
C SER A 61 -14.87 -3.47 -14.92
N LEU A 62 -14.12 -3.58 -16.02
CA LEU A 62 -14.18 -4.71 -16.94
C LEU A 62 -13.77 -6.02 -16.25
N LEU A 63 -12.62 -6.05 -15.58
CA LEU A 63 -12.11 -7.25 -14.91
C LEU A 63 -13.01 -7.66 -13.73
N ALA A 64 -13.51 -6.70 -12.95
CA ALA A 64 -14.46 -7.00 -11.89
C ALA A 64 -15.76 -7.62 -12.39
N TYR A 65 -16.25 -7.16 -13.54
CA TYR A 65 -17.40 -7.75 -14.21
C TYR A 65 -17.11 -9.18 -14.67
N ILE A 66 -15.96 -9.40 -15.32
CA ILE A 66 -15.55 -10.73 -15.83
C ILE A 66 -15.34 -11.74 -14.69
N PHE A 67 -14.65 -11.35 -13.62
CA PHE A 67 -14.30 -12.25 -12.52
C PHE A 67 -15.35 -12.30 -11.40
N VAL A 68 -16.40 -11.47 -11.46
CA VAL A 68 -17.49 -11.39 -10.46
C VAL A 68 -16.95 -11.20 -9.03
N VAL A 69 -16.02 -10.25 -8.87
CA VAL A 69 -15.34 -9.96 -7.59
C VAL A 69 -15.80 -8.61 -7.04
N PRO A 70 -16.09 -8.49 -5.72
CA PRO A 70 -16.39 -7.19 -5.12
C PRO A 70 -15.17 -6.26 -5.22
N THR A 71 -15.38 -5.04 -5.72
CA THR A 71 -14.30 -4.06 -5.92
C THR A 71 -14.21 -3.07 -4.77
N ASN A 72 -12.98 -2.69 -4.44
CA ASN A 72 -12.72 -1.50 -3.64
C ASN A 72 -12.37 -0.34 -4.56
N VAL A 73 -13.31 0.58 -4.75
CA VAL A 73 -13.15 1.71 -5.68
C VAL A 73 -11.98 2.62 -5.29
N GLU A 74 -11.72 2.80 -3.99
CA GLU A 74 -10.60 3.63 -3.50
C GLU A 74 -9.24 3.06 -3.93
N SER A 75 -9.11 1.73 -3.98
CA SER A 75 -7.87 1.06 -4.40
C SER A 75 -7.51 1.35 -5.87
N THR A 76 -8.51 1.50 -6.73
CA THR A 76 -8.29 1.79 -8.16
C THR A 76 -7.67 3.17 -8.34
N TYR A 77 -8.22 4.18 -7.66
CA TYR A 77 -7.69 5.54 -7.72
C TYR A 77 -6.30 5.65 -7.09
N ILE A 78 -6.05 4.98 -5.96
CA ILE A 78 -4.72 4.94 -5.33
C ILE A 78 -3.68 4.38 -6.30
N THR A 79 -3.98 3.27 -7.00
CA THR A 79 -3.05 2.71 -8.00
C THR A 79 -2.77 3.70 -9.13
N ALA A 80 -3.80 4.35 -9.68
CA ALA A 80 -3.62 5.35 -10.75
C ALA A 80 -2.76 6.55 -10.31
N LEU A 81 -2.98 7.07 -9.10
CA LEU A 81 -2.21 8.20 -8.58
C LEU A 81 -0.77 7.81 -8.23
N ILE A 82 -0.53 6.58 -7.74
CA ILE A 82 0.85 6.08 -7.56
C ILE A 82 1.56 6.00 -8.91
N LEU A 83 0.92 5.41 -9.94
CA LEU A 83 1.49 5.36 -11.30
C LEU A 83 1.81 6.76 -11.81
N THR A 84 0.91 7.72 -11.60
CA THR A 84 1.11 9.13 -11.98
C THR A 84 2.36 9.71 -11.33
N LEU A 85 2.62 9.40 -10.05
CA LEU A 85 3.74 9.95 -9.27
C LEU A 85 5.09 9.28 -9.57
N ILE A 86 5.10 8.10 -10.19
CA ILE A 86 6.33 7.35 -10.48
C ILE A 86 6.67 7.30 -11.98
N ILE A 87 5.70 7.53 -12.87
CA ILE A 87 5.92 7.60 -14.31
C ILE A 87 5.87 9.06 -14.78
N ASN A 88 6.77 9.46 -15.67
CA ASN A 88 6.80 10.82 -16.22
C ASN A 88 5.48 11.16 -16.92
N PRO A 89 4.99 12.40 -16.80
CA PRO A 89 3.85 12.86 -17.58
C PRO A 89 4.11 12.77 -19.09
N ALA A 90 3.11 12.29 -19.83
CA ALA A 90 3.20 12.13 -21.28
C ALA A 90 3.45 13.48 -21.98
N GLN A 91 4.45 13.49 -22.85
CA GLN A 91 4.78 14.57 -23.79
C GLN A 91 4.52 14.14 -25.25
N SER A 92 4.43 12.84 -25.51
CA SER A 92 4.19 12.25 -26.83
C SER A 92 3.04 11.24 -26.83
N PRO A 93 2.45 10.91 -27.99
CA PRO A 93 1.47 9.81 -28.10
C PRO A 93 2.02 8.46 -27.65
N ASN A 94 3.32 8.19 -27.84
CA ASN A 94 3.95 6.94 -27.40
C ASN A 94 3.97 6.83 -25.87
N ASP A 95 4.15 7.95 -25.17
CA ASP A 95 4.13 7.97 -23.71
C ASP A 95 2.75 7.55 -23.17
N PHE A 96 1.67 7.93 -23.85
CA PHE A 96 0.32 7.47 -23.50
C PHE A 96 0.15 5.96 -23.69
N LEU A 97 0.83 5.34 -24.66
CA LEU A 97 0.84 3.88 -24.80
C LEU A 97 1.52 3.23 -23.59
N PHE A 98 2.66 3.78 -23.14
CA PHE A 98 3.34 3.31 -21.93
C PHE A 98 2.45 3.46 -20.69
N LEU A 99 1.84 4.64 -20.47
CA LEU A 99 0.89 4.86 -19.37
C LEU A 99 -0.29 3.87 -19.43
N GLY A 100 -0.80 3.60 -20.63
CA GLY A 100 -1.90 2.66 -20.86
C GLY A 100 -1.52 1.23 -20.46
N TRP A 101 -0.36 0.76 -20.92
CA TRP A 101 0.16 -0.55 -20.55
C TRP A 101 0.41 -0.67 -19.04
N ALA A 102 1.03 0.34 -18.42
CA ALA A 102 1.26 0.36 -16.98
C ALA A 102 -0.07 0.29 -16.21
N ALA A 103 -1.09 1.05 -16.61
CA ALA A 103 -2.41 1.03 -15.98
C ALA A 103 -3.12 -0.33 -16.12
N ILE A 104 -3.09 -0.92 -17.32
CA ILE A 104 -3.71 -2.22 -17.60
C ILE A 104 -2.99 -3.33 -16.81
N LEU A 105 -1.65 -3.39 -16.87
CA LEU A 105 -0.87 -4.39 -16.15
C LEU A 105 -1.04 -4.27 -14.64
N ALA A 106 -1.03 -3.05 -14.10
CA ALA A 106 -1.24 -2.82 -12.67
C ALA A 106 -2.63 -3.30 -12.24
N THR A 107 -3.65 -2.98 -13.01
CA THR A 107 -5.02 -3.38 -12.68
C THR A 107 -5.19 -4.89 -12.81
N SER A 108 -4.63 -5.48 -13.87
CA SER A 108 -4.70 -6.92 -14.16
C SER A 108 -3.98 -7.76 -13.11
N SER A 109 -2.87 -7.27 -12.54
CA SER A 109 -2.11 -8.00 -11.52
C SER A 109 -2.95 -8.29 -10.27
N LYS A 110 -3.93 -7.44 -9.92
CA LYS A 110 -4.87 -7.69 -8.81
C LYS A 110 -5.74 -8.94 -9.00
N TYR A 111 -6.04 -9.29 -10.26
CA TYR A 111 -6.94 -10.40 -10.61
C TYR A 111 -6.16 -11.65 -11.04
N ILE A 112 -5.10 -11.46 -11.83
CA ILE A 112 -4.33 -12.57 -12.42
C ILE A 112 -3.25 -13.05 -11.44
N LEU A 113 -2.51 -12.12 -10.82
CA LEU A 113 -1.44 -12.43 -9.87
C LEU A 113 -1.97 -12.47 -8.43
N SER A 114 -3.16 -13.06 -8.27
CA SER A 114 -3.73 -13.37 -6.96
C SER A 114 -3.73 -14.88 -6.76
N LEU A 115 -2.84 -15.37 -5.89
CA LEU A 115 -2.88 -16.76 -5.47
C LEU A 115 -3.70 -16.88 -4.19
N ASN A 116 -4.61 -17.86 -4.15
CA ASN A 116 -5.52 -18.08 -3.02
C ASN A 116 -6.36 -16.84 -2.62
N ASN A 117 -6.74 -16.01 -3.60
CA ASN A 117 -7.46 -14.74 -3.39
C ASN A 117 -6.68 -13.69 -2.58
N LYS A 118 -5.34 -13.79 -2.53
CA LYS A 118 -4.46 -12.78 -1.94
C LYS A 118 -3.62 -12.14 -3.04
N HIS A 119 -3.59 -10.81 -3.07
CA HIS A 119 -2.72 -10.08 -3.99
C HIS A 119 -1.26 -10.35 -3.64
N LEU A 120 -0.47 -10.77 -4.63
CA LEU A 120 0.93 -11.11 -4.43
C LEU A 120 1.82 -9.87 -4.35
N PHE A 121 1.57 -8.90 -5.22
CA PHE A 121 2.44 -7.74 -5.42
C PHE A 121 1.69 -6.42 -5.29
N ASN A 122 2.43 -5.35 -4.96
CA ASN A 122 1.95 -3.99 -5.14
C ASN A 122 1.64 -3.78 -6.64
N PRO A 123 0.40 -3.41 -7.00
CA PRO A 123 -0.03 -3.33 -8.39
C PRO A 123 0.80 -2.40 -9.27
N ALA A 124 1.16 -1.21 -8.76
CA ALA A 124 1.92 -0.23 -9.52
C ALA A 124 3.38 -0.70 -9.69
N ALA A 125 3.98 -1.25 -8.65
CA ALA A 125 5.36 -1.75 -8.71
C ALA A 125 5.52 -2.90 -9.71
N ILE A 126 4.65 -3.91 -9.64
CA ILE A 126 4.76 -5.05 -10.57
C ILE A 126 4.49 -4.63 -12.03
N ALA A 127 3.60 -3.67 -12.25
CA ALA A 127 3.35 -3.16 -13.60
C ALA A 127 4.60 -2.53 -14.21
N VAL A 128 5.27 -1.65 -13.45
CA VAL A 128 6.49 -0.98 -13.91
C VAL A 128 7.65 -1.97 -14.09
N VAL A 129 7.77 -2.99 -13.21
CA VAL A 129 8.75 -4.06 -13.42
C VAL A 129 8.47 -4.76 -14.75
N ILE A 130 7.22 -5.13 -15.03
CA ILE A 130 6.86 -5.81 -16.28
C ILE A 130 7.14 -4.91 -17.48
N THR A 131 6.77 -3.63 -17.46
CA THR A 131 7.06 -2.72 -18.59
C THR A 131 8.55 -2.50 -18.77
N SER A 132 9.34 -2.44 -17.70
CA SER A 132 10.79 -2.27 -17.80
C SER A 132 11.45 -3.46 -18.49
N PHE A 133 11.03 -4.70 -18.19
CA PHE A 133 11.59 -5.89 -18.83
C PHE A 133 11.00 -6.19 -20.22
N ALA A 134 9.72 -5.89 -20.44
CA ALA A 134 9.03 -6.25 -21.68
C ALA A 134 9.10 -5.16 -22.76
N LEU A 135 9.09 -3.89 -22.36
CA LEU A 135 9.04 -2.72 -23.25
C LEU A 135 10.31 -1.84 -23.17
N GLY A 136 11.19 -2.09 -22.20
CA GLY A 136 12.35 -1.23 -21.93
C GLY A 136 12.00 0.09 -21.24
N GLU A 137 10.75 0.27 -20.81
CA GLU A 137 10.22 1.50 -20.20
C GLU A 137 10.09 1.35 -18.68
N SER A 138 10.90 2.10 -17.93
CA SER A 138 10.99 2.05 -16.47
C SER A 138 10.34 3.25 -15.78
N ALA A 139 10.14 3.17 -14.47
CA ALA A 139 9.64 4.31 -13.71
C ALA A 139 10.73 5.35 -13.51
N SER A 140 10.36 6.61 -13.77
CA SER A 140 11.20 7.79 -13.50
C SER A 140 11.32 8.13 -12.01
N TRP A 141 10.34 7.76 -11.18
CA TRP A 141 10.23 8.14 -9.78
C TRP A 141 10.34 9.64 -9.51
N TRP A 142 9.77 10.48 -10.38
CA TRP A 142 9.87 11.95 -10.30
C TRP A 142 9.33 12.55 -8.99
N VAL A 143 8.44 11.86 -8.28
CA VAL A 143 8.01 12.26 -6.93
C VAL A 143 9.16 12.32 -5.91
N GLY A 144 10.28 11.65 -6.20
CA GLY A 144 11.51 11.69 -5.41
C GLY A 144 12.39 12.93 -5.61
N THR A 145 11.92 13.95 -6.34
CA THR A 145 12.66 15.21 -6.53
C THR A 145 12.73 16.02 -5.24
N ALA A 146 13.80 16.82 -5.09
CA ALA A 146 14.00 17.68 -3.92
C ALA A 146 12.84 18.65 -3.67
N SER A 147 12.22 19.18 -4.73
CA SER A 147 11.04 20.06 -4.66
C SER A 147 9.83 19.36 -4.04
N MET A 148 9.66 18.06 -4.26
CA MET A 148 8.54 17.27 -3.73
C MET A 148 8.80 16.77 -2.30
N LEU A 149 10.06 16.70 -1.87
CA LEU A 149 10.45 16.11 -0.58
C LEU A 149 9.68 16.67 0.64
N PRO A 150 9.50 18.00 0.82
CA PRO A 150 8.75 18.51 1.97
C PRO A 150 7.31 17.99 2.02
N VAL A 151 6.68 17.90 0.85
CA VAL A 151 5.29 17.45 0.68
C VAL A 151 5.19 15.96 0.98
N VAL A 152 6.12 15.17 0.45
CA VAL A 152 6.22 13.73 0.67
C VAL A 152 6.44 13.42 2.14
N LEU A 153 7.31 14.16 2.83
CA LEU A 153 7.53 14.00 4.28
C LEU A 153 6.27 14.35 5.09
N LEU A 154 5.58 15.45 4.77
CA LEU A 154 4.34 15.83 5.45
C LEU A 154 3.24 14.77 5.29
N GLY A 155 2.97 14.35 4.06
CA GLY A 155 1.97 13.30 3.80
C GLY A 155 2.38 11.94 4.37
N GLY A 156 3.66 11.59 4.24
CA GLY A 156 4.25 10.37 4.77
C GLY A 156 4.13 10.28 6.29
N MET A 157 4.38 11.36 7.03
CA MET A 157 4.22 11.41 8.49
C MET A 157 2.78 11.13 8.94
N LEU A 158 1.77 11.65 8.22
CA LEU A 158 0.36 11.36 8.51
C LEU A 158 0.08 9.86 8.37
N LEU A 159 0.64 9.21 7.34
CA LEU A 159 0.50 7.79 7.11
C LEU A 159 1.27 6.95 8.13
N VAL A 160 2.50 7.33 8.47
CA VAL A 160 3.30 6.67 9.53
C VAL A 160 2.51 6.63 10.83
N ARG A 161 1.88 7.76 11.19
CA ARG A 161 1.08 7.87 12.40
C ARG A 161 -0.18 7.01 12.33
N LYS A 162 -0.91 7.05 11.21
CA LYS A 162 -2.14 6.26 11.01
C LYS A 162 -1.87 4.75 11.01
N LEU A 163 -0.81 4.32 10.33
CA LEU A 163 -0.47 2.91 10.16
C LEU A 163 0.28 2.33 11.34
N ARG A 164 0.88 3.17 12.19
CA ARG A 164 1.75 2.78 13.31
C ARG A 164 2.91 1.87 12.88
N GLN A 165 3.44 2.10 11.68
CA GLN A 165 4.53 1.32 11.08
C GLN A 165 5.89 2.03 11.10
N GLY A 166 6.10 2.96 12.04
CA GLY A 166 7.33 3.76 12.11
C GLY A 166 8.61 2.94 12.24
N GLU A 167 8.57 1.83 12.98
CA GLU A 167 9.72 0.91 13.11
C GLU A 167 10.13 0.29 11.76
N MET A 168 9.15 -0.13 10.96
CA MET A 168 9.40 -0.75 9.65
C MET A 168 10.03 0.26 8.68
N ILE A 169 9.51 1.49 8.68
CA ILE A 169 10.02 2.59 7.85
C ILE A 169 11.44 2.95 8.27
N ALA A 170 11.69 3.08 9.57
CA ALA A 170 13.02 3.39 10.10
C ALA A 170 14.05 2.31 9.71
N LEU A 171 13.70 1.03 9.84
CA LEU A 171 14.60 -0.06 9.45
C LEU A 171 14.89 -0.08 7.94
N PHE A 172 13.90 0.21 7.10
CA PHE A 172 14.10 0.33 5.66
C PHE A 172 15.06 1.48 5.33
N VAL A 173 14.83 2.67 5.90
CA VAL A 173 15.70 3.84 5.68
C VAL A 173 17.11 3.59 6.20
N MET A 174 17.26 3.00 7.39
CA MET A 174 18.56 2.67 7.96
C MET A 174 19.32 1.64 7.13
N ALA A 175 18.63 0.59 6.66
CA ALA A 175 19.23 -0.40 5.76
C ALA A 175 19.70 0.26 4.46
N SER A 176 18.88 1.09 3.82
CA SER A 176 19.28 1.84 2.62
C SER A 176 20.47 2.77 2.87
N LEU A 177 20.51 3.49 3.99
CA LEU A 177 21.64 4.36 4.35
C LEU A 177 22.95 3.56 4.51
N VAL A 178 22.90 2.43 5.23
CA VAL A 178 24.05 1.55 5.41
C VAL A 178 24.50 0.98 4.07
N THR A 179 23.56 0.49 3.26
CA THR A 179 23.88 -0.10 1.95
C THR A 179 24.47 0.93 1.01
N VAL A 180 23.92 2.15 0.91
CA VAL A 180 24.52 3.20 0.08
C VAL A 180 25.92 3.55 0.56
N GLY A 181 26.15 3.58 1.88
CA GLY A 181 27.47 3.85 2.44
C GLY A 181 28.50 2.78 2.07
N VAL A 182 28.12 1.50 2.22
CA VAL A 182 28.97 0.35 1.86
C VAL A 182 29.25 0.34 0.35
N VAL A 183 28.22 0.48 -0.49
CA VAL A 183 28.37 0.46 -1.95
C VAL A 183 29.21 1.65 -2.43
N SER A 184 29.00 2.84 -1.86
CA SER A 184 29.81 4.03 -2.19
C SER A 184 31.29 3.79 -1.89
N LEU A 185 31.61 3.17 -0.76
CA LEU A 185 32.99 2.86 -0.40
C LEU A 185 33.61 1.83 -1.35
N LEU A 186 32.88 0.74 -1.65
CA LEU A 186 33.35 -0.32 -2.55
C LEU A 186 33.58 0.18 -3.97
N GLN A 187 32.70 1.05 -4.47
CA GLN A 187 32.76 1.61 -5.82
C GLN A 187 33.57 2.92 -5.90
N ARG A 188 34.18 3.37 -4.78
CA ARG A 188 34.96 4.62 -4.68
C ARG A 188 34.17 5.87 -5.09
N LEU A 189 32.87 5.87 -4.82
CA LEU A 189 31.98 7.02 -5.02
C LEU A 189 32.08 8.00 -3.84
N SER A 190 31.62 9.23 -4.06
CA SER A 190 31.57 10.24 -3.02
C SER A 190 30.42 9.95 -2.05
N LEU A 191 30.74 9.48 -0.85
CA LEU A 191 29.75 9.16 0.20
C LEU A 191 28.80 10.33 0.48
N THR A 192 29.32 11.56 0.52
CA THR A 192 28.50 12.76 0.77
C THR A 192 27.49 13.01 -0.33
N LYS A 193 27.89 12.87 -1.60
CA LYS A 193 26.99 13.01 -2.74
C LYS A 193 25.92 11.92 -2.76
N GLU A 194 26.30 10.67 -2.51
CA GLU A 194 25.35 9.54 -2.51
C GLU A 194 24.33 9.63 -1.37
N LEU A 195 24.76 10.07 -0.18
CA LEU A 195 23.84 10.33 0.93
C LEU A 195 22.89 11.50 0.64
N GLN A 196 23.40 12.58 0.04
CA GLN A 196 22.57 13.71 -0.39
C GLN A 196 21.57 13.30 -1.48
N GLN A 197 22.00 12.48 -2.44
CA GLN A 197 21.13 11.94 -3.49
C GLN A 197 20.03 11.06 -2.89
N LEU A 198 20.41 10.14 -2.00
CA LEU A 198 19.48 9.22 -1.35
C LEU A 198 18.43 9.94 -0.51
N LEU A 199 18.83 10.93 0.30
CA LEU A 199 17.92 11.63 1.21
C LEU A 199 17.18 12.80 0.55
N GLY A 200 17.79 13.45 -0.44
CA GLY A 200 17.29 14.69 -1.03
C GLY A 200 16.63 14.53 -2.40
N ALA A 201 17.04 13.54 -3.19
CA ALA A 201 16.65 13.41 -4.59
C ALA A 201 16.43 11.94 -4.99
N SER A 202 15.72 11.19 -4.14
CA SER A 202 15.35 9.80 -4.41
C SER A 202 13.92 9.50 -3.95
N PRO A 203 13.31 8.40 -4.43
CA PRO A 203 11.98 7.99 -4.00
C PRO A 203 11.94 7.36 -2.60
N LEU A 204 13.03 7.39 -1.82
CA LEU A 204 13.17 6.69 -0.54
C LEU A 204 11.95 6.89 0.38
N PHE A 205 11.58 8.14 0.66
CA PHE A 205 10.49 8.44 1.59
C PHE A 205 9.11 8.15 1.00
N PHE A 206 8.92 8.35 -0.30
CA PHE A 206 7.66 8.01 -0.97
C PHE A 206 7.44 6.49 -0.95
N LEU A 207 8.45 5.71 -1.37
CA LEU A 207 8.39 4.25 -1.34
C LEU A 207 8.14 3.76 0.09
N ALA A 208 8.89 4.27 1.07
CA ALA A 208 8.81 3.83 2.46
C ALA A 208 7.44 4.09 3.10
N THR A 209 6.80 5.23 2.81
CA THR A 209 5.58 5.67 3.50
C THR A 209 4.28 5.34 2.77
N ILE A 210 4.33 5.07 1.46
CA ILE A 210 3.16 4.79 0.62
C ILE A 210 3.09 3.32 0.22
N MET A 211 4.18 2.78 -0.33
CA MET A 211 4.16 1.50 -1.04
C MET A 211 4.67 0.34 -0.18
N LEU A 212 5.77 0.55 0.56
CA LEU A 212 6.34 -0.45 1.47
C LEU A 212 5.35 -0.82 2.59
N THR A 213 4.59 0.17 3.08
CA THR A 213 3.63 0.06 4.19
C THR A 213 2.24 -0.42 3.78
N GLU A 214 2.04 -0.80 2.52
CA GLU A 214 0.74 -1.28 2.03
C GLU A 214 0.33 -2.58 2.77
N PRO A 215 -0.76 -2.58 3.58
CA PRO A 215 -1.05 -3.71 4.46
C PRO A 215 -1.42 -5.02 3.74
N LEU A 216 -1.85 -4.95 2.47
CA LEU A 216 -2.21 -6.15 1.71
C LEU A 216 -0.99 -6.96 1.26
N THR A 217 0.13 -6.28 1.04
CA THR A 217 1.37 -6.85 0.46
C THR A 217 2.50 -6.89 1.49
N ALA A 218 2.38 -6.19 2.62
CA ALA A 218 3.30 -6.28 3.75
C ALA A 218 3.09 -7.55 4.61
N PRO A 219 4.15 -8.07 5.28
CA PRO A 219 4.03 -9.22 6.16
C PRO A 219 3.15 -8.96 7.39
N PRO A 220 2.54 -9.98 8.00
CA PRO A 220 1.54 -9.80 9.06
C PRO A 220 2.15 -9.44 10.43
N THR A 221 3.32 -9.98 10.78
CA THR A 221 3.92 -9.82 12.12
C THR A 221 5.11 -8.88 12.12
N GLN A 222 5.41 -8.27 13.28
CA GLN A 222 6.51 -7.30 13.40
C GLN A 222 7.86 -7.92 13.05
N LYS A 223 8.14 -9.16 13.48
CA LYS A 223 9.40 -9.85 13.15
C LYS A 223 9.60 -9.98 11.64
N LEU A 224 8.55 -10.40 10.91
CA LEU A 224 8.60 -10.55 9.45
C LEU A 224 8.70 -9.19 8.75
N LYS A 225 8.02 -8.15 9.27
CA LYS A 225 8.15 -6.78 8.76
C LYS A 225 9.56 -6.22 8.91
N ARG A 226 10.28 -6.54 9.99
CA ARG A 226 11.70 -6.14 10.16
C ARG A 226 12.58 -6.72 9.06
N ILE A 227 12.46 -8.02 8.79
CA ILE A 227 13.23 -8.70 7.72
C ILE A 227 12.88 -8.10 6.36
N TYR A 228 11.58 -7.94 6.08
CA TYR A 228 11.08 -7.32 4.86
C TYR A 228 11.65 -5.91 4.64
N ALA A 229 11.62 -5.05 5.68
CA ALA A 229 12.17 -3.70 5.61
C ALA A 229 13.66 -3.67 5.31
N VAL A 230 14.45 -4.49 6.03
CA VAL A 230 15.90 -4.55 5.83
C VAL A 230 16.24 -5.09 4.43
N MET A 231 15.59 -6.18 4.01
CA MET A 231 15.81 -6.78 2.69
C MET A 231 15.48 -5.81 1.56
N THR A 232 14.31 -5.18 1.59
CA THR A 232 13.91 -4.19 0.58
C THR A 232 14.80 -2.95 0.64
N GLY A 233 15.26 -2.54 1.83
CA GLY A 233 16.17 -1.41 2.00
C GLY A 233 17.57 -1.65 1.40
N ILE A 234 18.09 -2.88 1.52
CA ILE A 234 19.33 -3.29 0.86
C ILE A 234 19.17 -3.29 -0.65
N LEU A 235 18.09 -3.90 -1.16
CA LEU A 235 17.81 -3.99 -2.59
C LEU A 235 17.42 -2.65 -3.21
N PHE A 236 17.11 -1.61 -2.43
CA PHE A 236 16.67 -0.31 -2.96
C PHE A 236 17.78 0.44 -3.73
N ILE A 237 19.05 0.16 -3.45
CA ILE A 237 20.19 0.95 -3.92
C ILE A 237 20.48 0.68 -5.42
N PRO A 238 20.32 1.68 -6.32
CA PRO A 238 20.41 1.49 -7.77
C PRO A 238 21.80 1.05 -8.27
N GLN A 239 22.85 1.38 -7.53
CA GLN A 239 24.23 1.02 -7.85
C GLN A 239 24.51 -0.48 -7.70
N MET A 240 23.59 -1.25 -7.10
CA MET A 240 23.68 -2.70 -7.06
C MET A 240 23.14 -3.30 -8.35
N HIS A 241 23.84 -4.29 -8.90
CA HIS A 241 23.38 -5.03 -10.08
C HIS A 241 23.83 -6.49 -10.00
N LEU A 242 23.07 -7.36 -10.67
CA LEU A 242 23.40 -8.77 -10.87
C LEU A 242 23.46 -9.04 -12.38
N GLY A 243 24.68 -9.10 -12.92
CA GLY A 243 24.88 -9.14 -14.37
C GLY A 243 24.27 -7.89 -15.03
N PRO A 244 23.34 -8.04 -15.99
CA PRO A 244 22.70 -6.91 -16.68
C PRO A 244 21.54 -6.28 -15.91
N ILE A 245 21.07 -6.89 -14.82
CA ILE A 245 19.89 -6.42 -14.08
C ILE A 245 20.33 -5.49 -12.96
N TYR A 246 19.97 -4.22 -13.07
CA TYR A 246 20.16 -3.21 -12.02
C TYR A 246 19.04 -3.27 -10.99
N SER A 247 19.38 -2.94 -9.75
CA SER A 247 18.38 -2.80 -8.70
C SER A 247 17.56 -1.54 -8.93
N THR A 248 16.23 -1.66 -8.82
CA THR A 248 15.32 -0.51 -8.90
C THR A 248 14.37 -0.52 -7.72
N PRO A 249 13.79 0.64 -7.34
CA PRO A 249 12.83 0.70 -6.24
C PRO A 249 11.64 -0.25 -6.42
N GLU A 250 11.09 -0.35 -7.63
CA GLU A 250 10.00 -1.26 -7.95
C GLU A 250 10.41 -2.73 -7.86
N LEU A 251 11.61 -3.10 -8.33
CA LEU A 251 12.12 -4.47 -8.24
C LEU A 251 12.37 -4.87 -6.78
N ALA A 252 12.97 -3.98 -6.00
CA ALA A 252 13.20 -4.19 -4.56
C ALA A 252 11.89 -4.45 -3.80
N LEU A 253 10.84 -3.68 -4.12
CA LEU A 253 9.52 -3.87 -3.53
C LEU A 253 8.85 -5.18 -3.99
N VAL A 254 8.93 -5.52 -5.28
CA VAL A 254 8.37 -6.77 -5.82
C VAL A 254 9.03 -8.00 -5.17
N ILE A 255 10.36 -8.00 -5.02
CA ILE A 255 11.08 -9.07 -4.30
C ILE A 255 10.65 -9.11 -2.82
N GLY A 256 10.50 -7.94 -2.19
CA GLY A 256 9.93 -7.83 -0.85
C GLY A 256 8.54 -8.45 -0.72
N ASN A 257 7.66 -8.16 -1.67
CA ASN A 257 6.30 -8.68 -1.70
C ASN A 257 6.27 -10.19 -1.93
N LEU A 258 7.18 -10.73 -2.73
CA LEU A 258 7.35 -12.18 -2.88
C LEU A 258 7.70 -12.84 -1.53
N TYR A 259 8.69 -12.29 -0.81
CA TYR A 259 9.01 -12.74 0.55
C TYR A 259 7.79 -12.68 1.46
N SER A 260 7.09 -11.54 1.48
CA SER A 260 5.89 -11.33 2.30
C SER A 260 4.84 -12.39 2.04
N TYR A 261 4.60 -12.76 0.79
CA TYR A 261 3.68 -13.83 0.44
C TYR A 261 4.15 -15.20 0.92
N MET A 262 5.43 -15.52 0.79
CA MET A 262 5.99 -16.81 1.24
C MET A 262 5.81 -17.03 2.76
N VAL A 263 5.94 -15.96 3.55
CA VAL A 263 5.87 -16.02 5.02
C VAL A 263 4.48 -15.70 5.59
N SER A 264 3.52 -15.32 4.75
CA SER A 264 2.17 -14.98 5.17
C SER A 264 1.23 -16.18 5.17
N PRO A 265 0.20 -16.20 6.03
CA PRO A 265 -0.92 -17.13 5.90
C PRO A 265 -1.55 -17.03 4.50
N LYS A 266 -1.72 -18.18 3.85
CA LYS A 266 -2.22 -18.29 2.47
C LYS A 266 -3.73 -18.52 2.38
N GLN A 267 -4.39 -18.78 3.51
CA GLN A 267 -5.79 -19.20 3.52
C GLN A 267 -6.69 -18.03 3.91
N LYS A 268 -7.73 -17.80 3.11
CA LYS A 268 -8.86 -16.95 3.48
C LYS A 268 -9.78 -17.75 4.39
N VAL A 269 -9.91 -17.32 5.65
CA VAL A 269 -10.75 -18.03 6.62
C VAL A 269 -12.16 -17.46 6.55
N VAL A 270 -13.12 -18.32 6.24
CA VAL A 270 -14.54 -17.98 6.29
C VAL A 270 -15.06 -18.30 7.68
N LEU A 271 -15.72 -17.33 8.31
CA LEU A 271 -16.26 -17.46 9.66
C LEU A 271 -17.77 -17.70 9.56
N LYS A 272 -18.26 -18.85 10.05
CA LYS A 272 -19.69 -19.12 10.17
C LYS A 272 -20.16 -18.74 11.56
N LEU A 273 -21.12 -17.81 11.65
CA LEU A 273 -21.67 -17.42 12.94
C LEU A 273 -22.44 -18.60 13.57
N LYS A 274 -22.06 -18.99 14.79
CA LYS A 274 -22.66 -20.09 15.54
C LYS A 274 -23.67 -19.57 16.56
N ARG A 275 -23.30 -18.53 17.32
CA ARG A 275 -24.15 -17.96 18.38
C ARG A 275 -23.82 -16.50 18.65
N LYS A 276 -24.83 -15.76 19.09
CA LYS A 276 -24.73 -14.41 19.68
C LYS A 276 -25.02 -14.54 21.19
N GLY A 277 -24.16 -13.98 22.04
CA GLY A 277 -24.34 -13.96 23.49
C GLY A 277 -24.23 -12.54 24.02
N ARG A 278 -25.16 -12.13 24.90
CA ARG A 278 -25.08 -10.81 25.54
C ARG A 278 -24.09 -10.89 26.71
N ILE A 279 -23.13 -9.96 26.76
CA ILE A 279 -22.20 -9.82 27.89
C ILE A 279 -22.72 -8.74 28.85
N SER A 280 -23.11 -7.58 28.30
CA SER A 280 -23.64 -6.43 29.05
C SER A 280 -24.78 -5.75 28.29
N SER A 281 -25.27 -4.61 28.80
CA SER A 281 -26.27 -3.80 28.10
C SER A 281 -25.80 -3.36 26.71
N ASP A 282 -24.49 -3.11 26.54
CA ASP A 282 -23.85 -2.55 25.35
C ASP A 282 -22.77 -3.46 24.71
N MET A 283 -22.53 -4.68 25.22
CA MET A 283 -21.56 -5.63 24.66
C MET A 283 -22.16 -6.99 24.35
N MET A 284 -21.72 -7.54 23.21
CA MET A 284 -22.06 -8.90 22.79
C MET A 284 -20.82 -9.70 22.44
N ASN A 285 -20.87 -10.99 22.75
CA ASN A 285 -19.99 -12.00 22.24
C ASN A 285 -20.57 -12.60 20.95
N PHE A 286 -19.79 -12.60 19.88
CA PHE A 286 -20.09 -13.35 18.67
C PHE A 286 -19.17 -14.57 18.61
N VAL A 287 -19.78 -15.75 18.56
CA VAL A 287 -19.06 -17.03 18.47
C VAL A 287 -19.12 -17.52 17.03
N PHE A 288 -17.98 -17.69 16.41
CA PHE A 288 -17.83 -18.16 15.03
C PHE A 288 -17.14 -19.51 14.99
N LYS A 289 -17.58 -20.37 14.07
CA LYS A 289 -16.82 -21.55 13.65
C LYS A 289 -15.98 -21.19 12.42
N PRO A 290 -14.65 -21.17 12.51
CA PRO A 290 -13.80 -20.91 11.35
C PRO A 290 -13.79 -22.12 10.41
N SER A 291 -13.63 -21.87 9.10
CA SER A 291 -13.56 -22.94 8.09
C SER A 291 -12.33 -23.85 8.24
N HIS A 292 -11.27 -23.32 8.85
CA HIS A 292 -10.03 -24.03 9.20
C HIS A 292 -9.54 -23.57 10.58
N ARG A 293 -8.75 -24.40 11.25
CA ARG A 293 -8.14 -24.03 12.53
C ARG A 293 -7.22 -22.83 12.36
N LEU A 294 -7.41 -21.81 13.20
CA LEU A 294 -6.61 -20.60 13.18
C LEU A 294 -5.32 -20.82 13.99
N ALA A 295 -4.17 -20.48 13.41
CA ALA A 295 -2.91 -20.39 14.12
C ALA A 295 -2.65 -18.93 14.50
N PHE A 296 -2.77 -18.61 15.80
CA PHE A 296 -2.57 -17.26 16.33
C PHE A 296 -1.98 -17.31 17.74
N GLU A 297 -1.37 -16.21 18.16
CA GLU A 297 -0.89 -16.01 19.53
C GLU A 297 -1.89 -15.16 20.34
N PRO A 298 -2.02 -15.38 21.66
CA PRO A 298 -2.89 -14.55 22.50
C PRO A 298 -2.56 -13.05 22.37
N GLY A 299 -3.61 -12.22 22.27
CA GLY A 299 -3.48 -10.78 22.05
C GLY A 299 -3.39 -10.34 20.58
N GLN A 300 -3.32 -11.28 19.63
CA GLN A 300 -3.44 -10.97 18.21
C GLN A 300 -4.86 -10.53 17.83
N TYR A 301 -4.96 -9.88 16.67
CA TYR A 301 -6.20 -9.41 16.08
C TYR A 301 -6.34 -9.94 14.65
N MET A 302 -7.57 -9.94 14.14
CA MET A 302 -7.86 -10.29 12.75
C MET A 302 -8.71 -9.23 12.06
N GLU A 303 -8.52 -9.09 10.75
CA GLU A 303 -9.32 -8.21 9.91
C GLU A 303 -10.52 -8.97 9.35
N LEU A 304 -11.72 -8.60 9.77
CA LEU A 304 -12.97 -9.15 9.24
C LEU A 304 -13.50 -8.28 8.12
N THR A 305 -13.94 -8.92 7.04
CA THR A 305 -14.69 -8.28 5.95
C THR A 305 -16.13 -8.79 5.99
N LEU A 306 -17.10 -7.88 6.11
CA LEU A 306 -18.53 -8.20 6.10
C LEU A 306 -19.21 -7.50 4.92
N ALA A 307 -19.48 -8.25 3.86
CA ALA A 307 -20.26 -7.74 2.73
C ALA A 307 -21.70 -7.42 3.18
N HIS A 308 -22.16 -6.21 2.88
CA HIS A 308 -23.53 -5.76 3.16
C HIS A 308 -23.91 -4.64 2.19
N ALA A 309 -25.21 -4.45 1.97
CA ALA A 309 -25.74 -3.66 0.84
C ALA A 309 -25.32 -2.18 0.81
N LYS A 310 -25.14 -1.53 1.98
CA LYS A 310 -24.81 -0.10 2.07
C LYS A 310 -23.76 0.16 3.16
N PRO A 311 -22.47 -0.07 2.88
CA PRO A 311 -21.38 0.33 3.77
C PRO A 311 -21.37 1.84 3.97
N ASP A 312 -21.26 2.28 5.22
CA ASP A 312 -21.03 3.68 5.53
C ASP A 312 -19.60 4.10 5.13
N SER A 313 -19.27 5.39 5.33
CA SER A 313 -17.95 5.95 5.03
C SER A 313 -16.79 5.27 5.76
N ARG A 314 -17.08 4.51 6.82
CA ARG A 314 -16.09 3.77 7.59
C ARG A 314 -15.79 2.42 6.93
N GLY A 315 -16.51 2.00 5.89
CA GLY A 315 -16.23 0.80 5.09
C GLY A 315 -16.72 -0.53 5.68
N ASN A 316 -16.40 -1.62 4.98
CA ASN A 316 -16.87 -2.98 5.27
C ASN A 316 -15.80 -3.91 5.89
N ARG A 317 -14.61 -3.39 6.24
CA ARG A 317 -13.50 -4.13 6.86
C ARG A 317 -13.15 -3.56 8.23
N ARG A 318 -12.87 -4.43 9.21
CA ARG A 318 -12.58 -4.05 10.60
C ARG A 318 -11.61 -5.01 11.28
N PHE A 319 -10.68 -4.46 12.05
CA PHE A 319 -9.85 -5.24 12.95
C PHE A 319 -10.60 -5.53 14.25
N PHE A 320 -10.54 -6.77 14.70
CA PHE A 320 -11.03 -7.21 16.01
C PHE A 320 -9.96 -8.04 16.70
N THR A 321 -9.70 -7.74 17.97
CA THR A 321 -8.88 -8.60 18.83
C THR A 321 -9.61 -9.92 19.06
N ILE A 322 -8.87 -11.02 18.93
CA ILE A 322 -9.42 -12.36 19.17
C ILE A 322 -9.62 -12.55 20.67
N ALA A 323 -10.82 -12.93 21.09
CA ALA A 323 -11.19 -13.10 22.49
C ALA A 323 -11.21 -14.57 22.96
N SER A 324 -10.93 -15.52 22.07
CA SER A 324 -10.80 -16.96 22.37
C SER A 324 -9.34 -17.40 22.50
N SER A 325 -9.11 -18.54 23.16
CA SER A 325 -7.79 -19.17 23.22
C SER A 325 -7.41 -19.82 21.88
N PRO A 326 -6.11 -19.86 21.49
CA PRO A 326 -5.66 -20.62 20.32
C PRO A 326 -5.94 -22.14 20.39
N THR A 327 -6.26 -22.65 21.59
CA THR A 327 -6.63 -24.05 21.82
C THR A 327 -8.13 -24.32 21.62
N GLU A 328 -8.96 -23.28 21.48
CA GLU A 328 -10.40 -23.42 21.27
C GLU A 328 -10.74 -23.58 19.79
N ASP A 329 -11.74 -24.40 19.48
CA ASP A 329 -12.21 -24.61 18.11
C ASP A 329 -13.08 -23.45 17.59
N ASP A 330 -13.77 -22.77 18.50
CA ASP A 330 -14.64 -21.63 18.19
C ASP A 330 -13.87 -20.31 18.40
N LEU A 331 -14.10 -19.35 17.51
CA LEU A 331 -13.56 -18.01 17.58
C LEU A 331 -14.54 -17.07 18.30
N HIS A 332 -14.07 -16.36 19.32
CA HIS A 332 -14.87 -15.40 20.07
C HIS A 332 -14.49 -13.97 19.72
N LEU A 333 -15.49 -13.12 19.43
CA LEU A 333 -15.32 -11.69 19.20
C LEU A 333 -16.25 -10.89 20.11
N GLY A 334 -15.64 -10.14 21.06
CA GLY A 334 -16.35 -9.18 21.88
C GLY A 334 -16.57 -7.87 21.13
N VAL A 335 -17.82 -7.47 20.94
CA VAL A 335 -18.18 -6.26 20.20
C VAL A 335 -19.07 -5.36 21.05
N ARG A 336 -18.59 -4.13 21.25
CA ARG A 336 -19.37 -3.05 21.88
C ARG A 336 -20.28 -2.36 20.87
N PHE A 337 -21.54 -2.16 21.22
CA PHE A 337 -22.53 -1.40 20.47
C PHE A 337 -22.81 -0.05 21.14
N TYR A 338 -23.17 0.93 20.32
CA TYR A 338 -23.53 2.28 20.74
C TYR A 338 -24.57 2.84 19.78
N ALA A 339 -25.32 3.87 20.20
CA ALA A 339 -26.47 4.40 19.46
C ALA A 339 -26.14 4.69 17.98
N ASN A 340 -25.00 5.35 17.72
CA ASN A 340 -24.52 5.70 16.38
C ASN A 340 -23.51 4.69 15.80
N SER A 341 -23.77 3.40 16.00
CA SER A 341 -22.93 2.30 15.51
C SER A 341 -22.84 2.27 13.98
N SER A 342 -21.68 1.85 13.47
CA SER A 342 -21.44 1.78 12.02
C SER A 342 -22.37 0.79 11.31
N SER A 343 -22.55 0.98 10.01
CA SER A 343 -23.31 0.04 9.17
C SER A 343 -22.79 -1.40 9.31
N PHE A 344 -21.47 -1.57 9.43
CA PHE A 344 -20.83 -2.86 9.72
C PHE A 344 -21.36 -3.51 11.00
N LYS A 345 -21.42 -2.76 12.12
CA LYS A 345 -21.89 -3.32 13.41
C LYS A 345 -23.38 -3.64 13.33
N LYS A 346 -24.16 -2.78 12.71
CA LYS A 346 -25.60 -3.01 12.47
C LYS A 346 -25.81 -4.27 11.62
N ALA A 347 -25.00 -4.50 10.60
CA ALA A 347 -25.05 -5.69 9.76
C ALA A 347 -24.60 -6.95 10.52
N LEU A 348 -23.55 -6.86 11.35
CA LEU A 348 -23.07 -7.97 12.18
C LEU A 348 -24.10 -8.40 13.24
N TYR A 349 -24.87 -7.43 13.75
CA TYR A 349 -25.93 -7.69 14.73
C TYR A 349 -27.15 -8.39 14.12
N ARG A 350 -27.45 -8.16 12.83
CA ARG A 350 -28.50 -8.89 12.10
C ARG A 350 -28.11 -10.35 11.98
#